data_AF-A0A937WDU0-F1
#
_entry.id   AF-A0A937WDU0-F1
#
_cell.length_a   1.000
_cell.length_b   1.000
_cell.length_c   1.000
_cell.angle_alpha   90.00
_cell.angle_beta   90.00
_cell.angle_gamma   90.00
#
_symmetry.space_group_name_H-M   'P 1'
#
loop_
_entity.id
_entity.type
_entity.pdbx_description
1 polymer ?
#
loop_
_entity_poly.entity_id
_entity_poly.type
_entity_poly.pdbx_seq_one_letter_code
_entity_poly.pdbx_strand_id
1 'polypeptide(L)' 'MEWCPRCERLVDVEHKVRKLGRSKSLVKITSTCTRCRTTLSTKTMTAQAAEEIIKVEEEMKVEGQVSETEATKEPDE' A
#
# COMPACT_ATOMS: atom_id res chain seq x y z
N MET A 1 -2.39 -8.28 -2.94
CA MET A 1 -2.01 -9.71 -3.12
C MET A 1 -1.17 -9.82 -4.39
N GLU A 2 -0.14 -10.66 -4.40
CA GLU A 2 0.78 -10.83 -5.55
C GLU A 2 1.00 -12.33 -5.85
N TRP A 3 1.35 -12.67 -7.09
CA TRP A 3 1.71 -14.04 -7.45
C TRP A 3 3.11 -14.39 -6.92
N CYS A 4 3.22 -15.50 -6.20
CA CYS A 4 4.51 -16.02 -5.76
C CYS A 4 4.97 -17.18 -6.65
N PRO A 5 6.09 -17.05 -7.37
CA PRO A 5 6.58 -18.13 -8.24
C PRO A 5 7.04 -19.37 -7.47
N ARG A 6 7.34 -19.23 -6.16
CA ARG A 6 7.75 -20.35 -5.31
C ARG A 6 6.59 -21.08 -4.64
N CYS A 7 5.45 -20.40 -4.47
CA CYS A 7 4.23 -21.01 -3.94
C CYS A 7 3.22 -21.35 -5.04
N GLU A 8 3.47 -20.90 -6.27
CA GLU A 8 2.63 -21.09 -7.44
C GLU A 8 1.17 -20.69 -7.19
N ARG A 9 0.98 -19.59 -6.45
CA ARG A 9 -0.34 -19.05 -6.09
C ARG A 9 -0.28 -17.58 -5.72
N LEU A 10 -1.45 -16.93 -5.67
CA LEU A 10 -1.61 -15.60 -5.09
C LEU A 10 -1.42 -15.68 -3.57
N VAL A 11 -0.58 -14.79 -3.05
CA VAL A 11 -0.25 -14.70 -1.64
C VAL A 11 -0.35 -13.28 -1.14
N ASP A 12 -0.54 -13.15 0.17
CA ASP A 12 -0.32 -11.91 0.87
C ASP A 12 1.17 -11.57 0.92
N VAL A 13 1.50 -10.28 0.83
CA VAL A 13 2.87 -9.79 0.75
C VAL A 13 3.17 -8.78 1.83
N GLU A 14 4.33 -8.94 2.45
CA GLU A 14 4.88 -7.99 3.39
C GLU A 14 5.71 -6.96 2.62
N HIS A 15 5.33 -5.69 2.72
CA HIS A 15 6.10 -4.57 2.18
C HIS A 15 7.05 -4.00 3.24
N LYS A 16 8.35 -4.04 2.95
CA LYS A 16 9.39 -3.48 3.81
C LYS A 16 10.04 -2.28 3.14
N VAL A 17 9.90 -1.12 3.76
CA VAL A 17 10.53 0.12 3.32
C VAL A 17 11.84 0.33 4.07
N ARG A 18 12.94 0.57 3.34
CA ARG A 18 14.25 0.93 3.90
C ARG A 18 14.73 2.24 3.30
N LYS A 19 15.06 3.22 4.14
CA LYS A 19 15.70 4.47 3.69
C LYS A 19 17.16 4.19 3.29
N LEU A 20 17.58 4.72 2.15
CA LEU A 20 18.89 4.56 1.55
C LEU A 20 19.59 5.92 1.42
N GLY A 21 20.93 5.88 1.43
CA GLY A 21 21.78 7.05 1.27
C GLY A 21 21.91 7.90 2.55
N ARG A 22 22.97 8.74 2.60
CA ARG A 22 23.24 9.62 3.75
C ARG A 22 22.12 10.64 3.97
N SER A 23 21.57 11.17 2.88
CA SER A 23 20.49 12.17 2.91
C SER A 23 19.09 11.56 3.03
N LYS A 24 18.97 10.22 3.10
CA LYS A 24 17.69 9.49 3.17
C LYS A 24 16.68 9.85 2.07
N SER A 25 17.16 10.40 0.95
CA SER A 25 16.35 10.84 -0.19
C SER A 25 15.89 9.68 -1.08
N LEU A 26 16.42 8.48 -0.85
CA LEU A 26 16.04 7.27 -1.56
C LEU A 26 15.43 6.28 -0.59
N VAL A 27 14.46 5.51 -1.05
CA VAL A 27 13.89 4.39 -0.33
C VAL A 27 13.90 3.15 -1.20
N LYS A 28 14.09 2.00 -0.56
CA LYS A 28 13.99 0.69 -1.13
C LYS A 28 12.78 -0.01 -0.55
N ILE A 29 11.84 -0.35 -1.41
CA ILE A 29 10.64 -1.12 -1.09
C ILE A 29 10.92 -2.55 -1.52
N THR A 30 10.75 -3.48 -0.59
CA THR A 30 10.90 -4.93 -0.85
C THR A 30 9.59 -5.62 -0.54
N SER A 31 9.02 -6.30 -1.52
CA SER A 31 7.80 -7.10 -1.39
C SER A 31 8.19 -8.54 -1.14
N THR A 32 7.74 -9.12 -0.04
CA THR A 32 8.12 -10.48 0.38
C THR A 32 6.88 -11.33 0.58
N CYS A 33 6.87 -12.54 0.02
CA CYS A 33 5.80 -13.50 0.27
C CYS A 33 5.72 -13.84 1.77
N THR A 34 4.55 -13.64 2.39
CA THR A 34 4.37 -13.93 3.83
C THR A 34 4.45 -15.44 4.15
N ARG A 35 4.24 -16.30 3.14
CA ARG A 35 4.23 -17.77 3.29
C ARG A 35 5.62 -18.38 3.20
N CYS A 36 6.31 -18.19 2.09
CA CYS A 36 7.62 -18.80 1.83
C CYS A 36 8.80 -17.85 2.04
N ARG A 37 8.54 -16.61 2.47
CA ARG A 37 9.54 -15.56 2.70
C ARG A 37 10.42 -15.21 1.48
N THR A 38 10.01 -15.64 0.29
CA THR A 38 10.72 -15.30 -0.95
C THR A 38 10.43 -13.85 -1.33
N THR A 39 11.49 -13.10 -1.63
CA THR A 39 11.39 -11.75 -2.18
C THR A 39 10.80 -11.82 -3.58
N LEU A 40 9.66 -11.17 -3.79
CA LEU A 40 8.96 -11.14 -5.07
C LEU A 40 9.41 -9.96 -5.92
N SER A 41 9.58 -8.80 -5.28
CA SER A 41 9.98 -7.58 -5.97
C SER A 41 10.83 -6.70 -5.07
N THR A 42 11.67 -5.90 -5.70
CA THR A 42 12.51 -4.91 -5.04
C THR A 42 12.56 -3.68 -5.93
N LYS A 43 12.08 -2.56 -5.41
CA LYS A 43 12.05 -1.29 -6.14
C LYS A 43 12.74 -0.21 -5.32
N THR A 44 13.62 0.55 -5.97
CA THR A 44 14.25 1.73 -5.37
C THR A 44 13.65 2.96 -6.01
N MET A 45 13.30 3.95 -5.20
CA MET A 45 12.68 5.19 -5.65
C MET A 45 13.04 6.33 -4.70
N THR A 46 12.71 7.57 -5.08
CA THR A 46 12.91 8.73 -4.18
C THR A 46 11.91 8.68 -3.03
N ALA A 47 12.31 9.23 -1.88
CA ALA A 47 11.47 9.29 -0.69
C ALA A 47 10.14 10.02 -0.98
N GLN A 48 10.21 11.11 -1.73
CA GLN A 48 9.02 11.88 -2.14
C GLN A 48 8.05 11.04 -3.01
N ALA A 49 8.57 10.28 -3.97
CA ALA A 49 7.73 9.40 -4.79
C ALA A 49 7.12 8.25 -3.97
N ALA A 50 7.83 7.77 -2.94
CA ALA A 50 7.30 6.75 -2.06
C ALA A 50 6.24 7.26 -1.08
N GLU A 51 6.36 8.50 -0.59
CA GLU A 51 5.32 9.14 0.22
C GLU A 51 4.01 9.28 -0.56
N GLU A 52 4.07 9.67 -1.83
CA GLU A 52 2.90 9.74 -2.71
C GLU A 52 2.25 8.35 -2.89
N ILE A 53 3.04 7.29 -3.09
CA ILE A 53 2.52 5.93 -3.27
C ILE A 53 1.87 5.40 -1.99
N ILE A 54 2.52 5.59 -0.82
CA ILE A 54 1.95 5.18 0.48
C ILE A 54 0.64 5.90 0.73
N LYS A 55 0.56 7.20 0.40
CA LYS A 55 -0.64 8.01 0.55
C LYS A 55 -1.79 7.50 -0.33
N VAL A 56 -1.51 7.17 -1.59
CA VAL A 56 -2.50 6.60 -2.53
C VAL A 56 -2.95 5.19 -2.09
N GLU A 57 -2.03 4.36 -1.57
CA GLU A 57 -2.38 3.04 -1.02
C GLU A 57 -3.21 3.13 0.28
N GLU A 58 -2.99 4.15 1.12
CA GLU A 58 -3.83 4.41 2.30
C GLU A 58 -5.23 4.92 1.91
N GLU A 59 -5.34 5.81 0.91
CA GLU A 59 -6.64 6.34 0.47
C GLU A 59 -7.53 5.26 -0.19
N MET A 60 -6.95 4.26 -0.87
CA MET A 60 -7.70 3.09 -1.35
C MET A 60 -8.25 2.18 -0.24
N LYS A 61 -7.83 2.36 1.02
CA LYS A 61 -8.39 1.65 2.18
C LYS A 61 -9.55 2.42 2.82
N VAL A 62 -9.81 3.66 2.41
CA VAL A 62 -10.85 4.56 2.97
C VAL A 62 -12.02 4.74 2.00
N GLU A 63 -12.31 3.79 1.10
CA GLU A 63 -13.59 3.75 0.37
C GLU A 63 -14.38 2.47 0.68
N GLY A 64 -14.27 2.03 1.93
CA GLY A 64 -14.98 0.88 2.48
C GLY A 64 -15.76 1.22 3.75
N GLN A 65 -16.34 2.41 3.83
CA GLN A 65 -17.45 2.66 4.75
C GLN A 65 -18.46 3.58 4.07
N VAL A 66 -19.34 2.95 3.30
CA VAL A 66 -20.66 3.50 3.05
C VAL A 66 -21.29 3.82 4.42
N SER A 67 -21.57 5.09 4.64
CA SER A 67 -22.68 5.50 5.49
C SER A 67 -23.42 6.54 4.68
N GLU A 68 -24.28 5.99 3.84
CA GLU A 68 -25.47 6.62 3.30
C GLU A 68 -26.12 7.48 4.40
N THR A 69 -26.00 8.79 4.27
CA THR A 69 -26.97 9.71 4.87
C THR A 69 -27.62 10.47 3.74
N GLU A 70 -28.48 9.75 3.01
CA GLU A 70 -29.56 10.36 2.25
C GLU A 70 -30.72 10.60 3.21
N ALA A 71 -30.86 11.84 3.67
CA ALA A 71 -32.11 12.36 4.20
C ALA A 71 -32.09 13.87 4.00
N THR A 72 -32.45 14.26 2.79
CA THR A 72 -32.78 15.62 2.40
C THR A 72 -33.90 16.17 3.28
N LYS A 73 -33.79 17.47 3.62
CA LYS A 73 -34.89 18.45 3.81
C LYS A 73 -35.20 18.91 5.25
N GLU A 74 -34.60 20.04 5.62
CA GLU A 74 -35.20 21.10 6.47
C GLU A 74 -36.40 21.76 5.74
N PRO A 75 -37.24 22.64 6.33
CA PRO A 75 -37.74 22.81 7.71
C PRO A 75 -39.30 22.96 7.80
N ASP A 76 -39.80 23.19 9.02
CA ASP A 76 -40.99 23.99 9.46
C ASP A 76 -42.44 23.55 9.08
N GLU A 77 -43.24 23.16 10.09
CA GLU A 77 -44.40 23.90 10.62
C GLU A 77 -44.85 23.31 11.99
#